data_AF-A0A9D8BJI6-F1
#
_entry.id   AF-A0A9D8BJI6-F1
#
_cell.length_a   1.000
_cell.length_b   1.000
_cell.length_c   1.000
_cell.angle_alpha   90.00
_cell.angle_beta   90.00
_cell.angle_gamma   90.00
#
_symmetry.space_group_name_H-M   'P 1'
#
loop_
_entity.id
_entity.type
_entity.pdbx_description
1 polymer ?
#
loop_
_entity_poly.entity_id
_entity_poly.type
_entity_poly.pdbx_seq_one_letter_code
_entity_poly.pdbx_strand_id
1 'polypeptide(L)'
;MGMFLGGTLLMYLTFLAHVAGVVAFTRNGFLAVQIVTTVVLGMLFGKFRMKTPAIHIHDAHHRCASTGMQKMIVCIFGAWIILKLIAGFIVLTGPAYFDDTVNNWNIRAKSYVQMHELVLEIEPGKGVGTGSYPPTVPMFKAWLTLLNGGQWHEGLANAMHEVWYVCALALLFFALKRMTGTGWAIIGTYILSAIPLYTMHGMVAYGDGFLSLHIFLAVSLLFHAVRSATTEERSAFVRLLAFAAALLVFTKNEAILLHLPPIVLLLLLWLGQSVVNNRMTKAEALKHILTVGCAVAAVLLPWLFFKWANGLTFGNAKGIAGLELSWHEKVLSTIFVNTFLEGNWSILPGMLIALLVLRPRDAFLSPVFILTGFFLAVIIGQLPIYLLTALAVEAVNQTGYARGIIHLVPVIVMATTILLWKWWESEKE
;
A
#
# COMPACT_ATOMS: atom_id res chain seq x y z
N MET A 1 -0.44 -4.15 -11.10
CA MET A 1 -1.18 -5.00 -10.14
C MET A 1 -0.61 -6.41 -10.10
N GLY A 2 -0.58 -7.15 -11.21
CA GLY A 2 -0.06 -8.53 -11.26
C GLY A 2 1.35 -8.69 -10.68
N MET A 3 2.29 -7.81 -11.03
CA MET A 3 3.66 -7.87 -10.49
C MET A 3 3.70 -7.81 -8.96
N PHE A 4 3.11 -6.78 -8.35
CA PHE A 4 3.24 -6.59 -6.91
C PHE A 4 2.32 -7.50 -6.09
N LEU A 5 1.03 -7.67 -6.46
CA LEU A 5 0.12 -8.57 -5.74
C LEU A 5 0.51 -10.02 -5.95
N GLY A 6 0.90 -10.39 -7.17
CA GLY A 6 1.41 -11.72 -7.49
C GLY A 6 2.68 -12.02 -6.72
N GLY A 7 3.61 -11.07 -6.66
CA GLY A 7 4.80 -11.19 -5.82
C GLY A 7 4.44 -11.41 -4.33
N THR A 8 3.59 -10.56 -3.74
CA THR A 8 3.19 -10.70 -2.34
C THR A 8 2.49 -12.03 -2.08
N LEU A 9 1.62 -12.47 -3.01
CA LEU A 9 0.98 -13.79 -2.94
C LEU A 9 2.03 -14.91 -2.95
N LEU A 10 3.03 -14.84 -3.82
CA LEU A 10 4.10 -15.84 -3.89
C LEU A 10 4.91 -15.89 -2.59
N MET A 11 5.20 -14.75 -1.96
CA MET A 11 5.84 -14.72 -0.64
C MET A 11 4.94 -15.35 0.43
N TYR A 12 3.65 -15.04 0.41
CA TYR A 12 2.68 -15.62 1.33
C TYR A 12 2.56 -17.15 1.17
N LEU A 13 2.45 -17.65 -0.07
CA LEU A 13 2.38 -19.09 -0.33
C LEU A 13 3.69 -19.80 0.03
N THR A 14 4.84 -19.15 -0.20
CA THR A 14 6.13 -19.70 0.22
C THR A 14 6.23 -19.78 1.74
N PHE A 15 5.72 -18.77 2.45
CA PHE A 15 5.63 -18.77 3.90
C PHE A 15 4.77 -19.93 4.40
N LEU A 16 3.57 -20.13 3.84
CA LEU A 16 2.70 -21.24 4.23
C LEU A 16 3.35 -22.60 3.98
N ALA A 17 3.95 -22.80 2.80
CA ALA A 17 4.62 -24.04 2.46
C ALA A 17 5.81 -24.32 3.39
N HIS A 18 6.53 -23.28 3.81
CA HIS A 18 7.63 -23.42 4.76
C HIS A 18 7.14 -23.76 6.17
N VAL A 19 6.14 -23.04 6.68
CA VAL A 19 5.53 -23.31 8.00
C VAL A 19 4.94 -24.72 8.06
N ALA A 20 4.42 -25.24 6.94
CA ALA A 20 3.93 -26.60 6.82
C ALA A 20 5.04 -27.67 6.68
N GLY A 21 6.31 -27.28 6.66
CA GLY A 21 7.46 -28.19 6.49
C GLY A 21 7.61 -28.75 5.07
N VAL A 22 6.91 -28.18 4.07
CA VAL A 22 6.93 -28.65 2.68
C VAL A 22 8.16 -28.15 1.93
N VAL A 23 8.61 -26.92 2.22
CA VAL A 23 9.78 -26.31 1.56
C VAL A 23 10.70 -25.63 2.57
N ALA A 24 12.01 -25.64 2.31
CA ALA A 24 12.98 -24.78 2.99
C ALA A 24 13.14 -23.44 2.25
N PHE A 25 13.68 -22.41 2.91
CA PHE A 25 14.03 -21.13 2.28
C PHE A 25 15.31 -21.24 1.45
N THR A 26 15.29 -22.13 0.47
CA THR A 26 16.33 -22.36 -0.53
C THR A 26 15.86 -21.84 -1.88
N ARG A 27 16.79 -21.64 -2.82
CA ARG A 27 16.46 -21.26 -4.21
C ARG A 27 15.40 -22.20 -4.82
N ASN A 28 15.56 -23.51 -4.59
CA ASN A 28 14.65 -24.52 -5.14
C ASN A 28 13.28 -24.49 -4.44
N GLY A 29 13.23 -24.22 -3.13
CA GLY A 29 11.97 -24.08 -2.39
C GLY A 29 11.11 -22.93 -2.90
N PHE A 30 11.70 -21.73 -3.04
CA PHE A 30 11.02 -20.58 -3.65
C PHE A 30 10.57 -20.87 -5.09
N LEU A 31 11.45 -21.45 -5.91
CA LEU A 31 11.14 -21.76 -7.31
C LEU A 31 10.02 -22.80 -7.44
N ALA A 32 10.01 -23.83 -6.60
CA ALA A 32 8.97 -24.86 -6.59
C ALA A 32 7.59 -24.26 -6.33
N VAL A 33 7.47 -23.39 -5.32
CA VAL A 33 6.21 -22.69 -5.01
C VAL A 33 5.77 -21.82 -6.18
N GLN A 34 6.69 -21.10 -6.82
CA GLN A 34 6.40 -20.26 -7.99
C GLN A 34 5.88 -21.10 -9.17
N ILE A 35 6.60 -22.17 -9.54
CA ILE A 35 6.21 -23.05 -10.65
C ILE A 35 4.84 -23.67 -10.39
N VAL A 36 4.63 -24.26 -9.21
CA VAL A 36 3.34 -24.87 -8.84
C VAL A 36 2.22 -23.84 -8.91
N THR A 37 2.43 -22.65 -8.35
CA THR A 37 1.43 -21.57 -8.39
C THR A 37 1.12 -21.15 -9.83
N THR A 38 2.13 -20.95 -10.68
CA THR A 38 1.96 -20.59 -12.09
C THR A 38 1.21 -21.68 -12.86
N VAL A 39 1.55 -22.95 -12.66
CA VAL A 39 0.87 -24.08 -13.31
C VAL A 39 -0.59 -24.15 -12.88
N VAL A 40 -0.89 -24.05 -11.57
CA VAL A 40 -2.27 -24.06 -11.06
C VAL A 40 -3.07 -22.89 -11.60
N LEU A 41 -2.54 -21.66 -11.54
CA LEU A 41 -3.22 -20.48 -12.08
C LEU A 41 -3.40 -20.56 -13.60
N GLY A 42 -2.42 -21.11 -14.33
CA GLY A 42 -2.49 -21.35 -15.77
C GLY A 42 -3.57 -22.37 -16.14
N MET A 43 -3.67 -23.47 -15.39
CA MET A 43 -4.74 -24.46 -15.58
C MET A 43 -6.11 -23.89 -15.27
N LEU A 44 -6.25 -23.12 -14.18
CA LEU A 44 -7.51 -22.44 -13.85
C LEU A 44 -7.88 -21.42 -14.94
N PHE A 45 -6.93 -20.61 -15.40
CA PHE A 45 -7.15 -19.68 -16.50
C PHE A 45 -7.59 -20.38 -17.79
N GLY A 46 -6.94 -21.50 -18.14
CA GLY A 46 -7.30 -22.33 -19.29
C GLY A 46 -8.68 -22.97 -19.17
N LYS A 47 -9.02 -23.51 -17.99
CA LYS A 47 -10.33 -24.15 -17.71
C LYS A 47 -11.47 -23.14 -17.74
N PHE A 48 -11.26 -21.98 -17.12
CA PHE A 48 -12.29 -20.95 -17.04
C PHE A 48 -12.36 -20.07 -18.28
N ARG A 49 -11.43 -20.29 -19.24
CA ARG A 49 -11.25 -19.60 -20.53
C ARG A 49 -12.15 -18.38 -20.61
N MET A 50 -11.84 -17.39 -19.77
CA MET A 50 -12.73 -16.26 -19.62
C MET A 50 -12.70 -15.59 -20.98
N LYS A 51 -13.81 -15.66 -21.72
CA LYS A 51 -14.05 -14.78 -22.86
C LYS A 51 -13.84 -13.41 -22.26
N THR A 52 -12.66 -12.84 -22.50
CA THR A 52 -12.33 -11.53 -21.99
C THR A 52 -13.37 -10.68 -22.69
N PRO A 53 -14.38 -10.15 -21.97
CA PRO A 53 -15.30 -9.26 -22.64
C PRO A 53 -14.40 -8.19 -23.24
N ALA A 54 -14.65 -7.81 -24.49
CA ALA A 54 -14.03 -6.62 -25.03
C ALA A 54 -14.50 -5.48 -24.12
N ILE A 55 -13.71 -5.18 -23.09
CA ILE A 55 -13.98 -4.06 -22.20
C ILE A 55 -13.74 -2.87 -23.10
N HIS A 56 -14.82 -2.29 -23.60
CA HIS A 56 -14.78 -0.95 -24.11
C HIS A 56 -14.31 -0.09 -22.95
N ILE A 57 -13.01 0.21 -22.94
CA ILE A 57 -12.49 1.31 -22.14
C ILE A 57 -13.28 2.49 -22.68
N HIS A 58 -14.30 2.93 -21.93
CA HIS A 58 -14.85 4.25 -22.11
C HIS A 58 -13.70 5.19 -21.78
N ASP A 59 -12.83 5.43 -22.76
CA ASP A 59 -11.96 6.59 -22.77
C ASP A 59 -12.94 7.74 -22.54
N ALA A 60 -12.83 8.39 -21.38
CA ALA A 60 -13.56 9.61 -21.12
C ALA A 60 -13.24 10.54 -22.30
N HIS A 61 -14.22 10.67 -23.19
CA HIS A 61 -14.06 11.16 -24.55
C HIS A 61 -13.93 12.68 -24.51
N HIS A 62 -12.80 13.18 -24.03
CA HIS A 62 -12.33 14.52 -24.29
C HIS A 62 -10.88 14.40 -24.74
N ARG A 63 -10.68 13.94 -25.98
CA ARG A 63 -9.43 14.16 -26.71
C ARG A 63 -9.31 15.66 -27.01
N CYS A 64 -9.09 16.48 -25.99
CA CYS A 64 -8.52 17.78 -26.22
C CYS A 64 -7.14 17.54 -26.83
N ALA A 65 -6.91 18.00 -28.05
CA ALA A 65 -5.61 17.90 -28.69
C ALA A 65 -4.58 18.49 -27.72
N SER A 66 -3.62 17.67 -27.30
CA SER A 66 -2.63 18.13 -26.33
C SER A 66 -1.84 19.28 -26.96
N THR A 67 -1.83 20.44 -26.29
CA THR A 67 -1.10 21.61 -26.77
C THR A 67 0.41 21.30 -26.75
N GLY A 68 1.20 21.97 -27.59
CA GLY A 68 2.66 21.80 -27.60
C GLY A 68 3.28 22.02 -26.21
N MET A 69 2.74 22.98 -25.46
CA MET A 69 3.13 23.28 -24.08
C MET A 69 2.85 22.12 -23.13
N GLN A 70 1.69 21.46 -23.23
CA GLN A 70 1.38 20.28 -22.42
C GLN A 70 2.38 19.15 -22.70
N LYS A 71 2.74 18.91 -23.97
CA LYS A 71 3.75 17.90 -24.33
C LYS A 71 5.11 18.22 -23.71
N MET A 72 5.52 19.48 -23.76
CA MET A 72 6.77 19.95 -23.16
C MET A 72 6.77 19.73 -21.64
N ILE A 73 5.70 20.12 -20.93
CA ILE A 73 5.57 19.90 -19.48
C ILE A 73 5.63 18.40 -19.14
N VAL A 74 4.94 17.57 -19.91
CA VAL A 74 4.98 16.11 -19.75
C VAL A 74 6.39 15.56 -19.94
N CYS A 75 7.12 16.04 -20.95
CA CYS A 75 8.51 15.61 -21.18
C CYS A 75 9.42 16.03 -20.03
N ILE A 76 9.28 17.26 -19.53
CA ILE A 76 10.08 17.77 -18.40
C ILE A 76 9.81 16.95 -17.14
N PHE A 77 8.55 16.72 -16.78
CA PHE A 77 8.19 15.93 -15.60
C PHE A 77 8.59 14.47 -15.74
N GLY A 78 8.42 13.87 -16.93
CA GLY A 78 8.87 12.52 -17.22
C GLY A 78 10.39 12.38 -17.06
N ALA A 79 11.16 13.30 -17.65
CA ALA A 79 12.62 13.31 -17.52
C ALA A 79 13.07 13.47 -16.06
N TRP A 80 12.39 14.32 -15.28
CA TRP A 80 12.69 14.51 -13.86
C TRP A 80 12.41 13.26 -13.02
N ILE A 81 11.31 12.55 -13.29
CA ILE A 81 11.01 11.27 -12.66
C ILE A 81 12.12 10.27 -12.98
N ILE A 82 12.52 10.15 -14.25
CA ILE A 82 13.59 9.23 -14.66
C ILE A 82 14.91 9.55 -13.93
N LEU A 83 15.28 10.83 -13.85
CA LEU A 83 16.49 11.25 -13.14
C LEU A 83 16.46 10.86 -11.66
N LYS A 84 15.29 11.01 -11.00
CA LYS A 84 15.10 10.59 -9.61
C LYS A 84 15.20 9.08 -9.41
N LEU A 85 14.67 8.30 -10.35
CA LEU A 85 14.79 6.84 -10.34
C LEU A 85 16.27 6.44 -10.45
N ILE A 86 17.01 7.00 -11.42
CA ILE A 86 18.45 6.74 -11.58
C ILE A 86 19.22 7.11 -10.30
N ALA A 87 18.97 8.28 -9.73
CA ALA A 87 19.61 8.70 -8.48
C ALA A 87 19.26 7.76 -7.31
N GLY A 88 18.00 7.34 -7.24
CA GLY A 88 17.51 6.41 -6.23
C GLY A 88 18.13 5.02 -6.33
N PHE A 89 18.27 4.49 -7.54
CA PHE A 89 18.98 3.24 -7.80
C PHE A 89 20.42 3.30 -7.28
N ILE A 90 21.13 4.42 -7.54
CA ILE A 90 22.49 4.63 -7.01
C ILE A 90 22.50 4.59 -5.48
N VAL A 91 21.54 5.24 -4.81
CA VAL A 91 21.43 5.21 -3.33
C VAL A 91 21.21 3.79 -2.81
N LEU A 92 20.38 2.98 -3.47
CA LEU A 92 20.09 1.59 -3.06
C LEU A 92 21.31 0.65 -3.17
N THR A 93 22.31 1.01 -3.99
CA THR A 93 23.57 0.24 -4.06
C THR A 93 24.46 0.44 -2.84
N GLY A 94 24.28 1.53 -2.10
CA GLY A 94 24.96 1.77 -0.84
C GLY A 94 24.44 0.88 0.28
N PRO A 95 25.22 0.69 1.36
CA PRO A 95 24.75 -0.05 2.53
C PRO A 95 23.60 0.70 3.21
N ALA A 96 22.65 -0.05 3.78
CA ALA A 96 21.60 0.53 4.59
C ALA A 96 22.16 1.01 5.93
N TYR A 97 21.83 2.24 6.33
CA TYR A 97 22.29 2.84 7.58
C TYR A 97 21.17 3.04 8.62
N PHE A 98 19.91 3.01 8.20
CA PHE A 98 18.79 3.23 9.11
C PHE A 98 18.49 1.97 9.92
N ASP A 99 18.41 2.12 11.24
CA ASP A 99 18.20 1.02 12.19
C ASP A 99 17.00 0.12 11.81
N ASP A 100 15.85 0.74 11.52
CA ASP A 100 14.64 0.01 11.08
C ASP A 100 14.88 -0.79 9.80
N THR A 101 15.69 -0.26 8.88
CA THR A 101 16.00 -0.92 7.61
C THR A 101 16.92 -2.12 7.80
N VAL A 102 17.98 -1.91 8.58
CA VAL A 102 18.98 -2.92 8.87
C VAL A 102 18.35 -4.06 9.65
N ASN A 103 17.69 -3.76 10.77
CA ASN A 103 17.20 -4.77 11.71
C ASN A 103 15.99 -5.53 11.18
N ASN A 104 15.03 -4.83 10.56
CA ASN A 104 13.76 -5.47 10.18
C ASN A 104 13.78 -6.10 8.80
N TRP A 105 14.57 -5.57 7.88
CA TRP A 105 14.48 -5.97 6.48
C TRP A 105 15.76 -6.68 6.02
N ASN A 106 16.94 -6.09 6.24
CA ASN A 106 18.18 -6.62 5.69
C ASN A 106 18.74 -7.80 6.51
N ILE A 107 18.88 -7.66 7.83
CA ILE A 107 19.42 -8.74 8.67
C ILE A 107 18.51 -9.97 8.61
N ARG A 108 17.18 -9.81 8.75
CA ARG A 108 16.23 -10.93 8.65
C ARG A 108 16.37 -11.68 7.33
N ALA A 109 16.49 -10.96 6.21
CA ALA A 109 16.69 -11.58 4.92
C ALA A 109 18.02 -12.36 4.84
N LYS A 110 19.11 -11.80 5.39
CA LYS A 110 20.40 -12.51 5.48
C LYS A 110 20.27 -13.78 6.32
N SER A 111 19.57 -13.72 7.45
CA SER A 111 19.30 -14.89 8.31
C SER A 111 18.51 -15.97 7.57
N TYR A 112 17.48 -15.61 6.80
CA TYR A 112 16.70 -16.57 6.00
C TYR A 112 17.56 -17.29 4.96
N VAL A 113 18.50 -16.57 4.33
CA VAL A 113 19.41 -17.15 3.33
C VAL A 113 20.45 -18.06 3.98
N GLN A 114 21.01 -17.67 5.13
CA GLN A 114 22.06 -18.44 5.80
C GLN A 114 21.53 -19.68 6.51
N MET A 115 20.38 -19.55 7.19
CA MET A 115 19.79 -20.63 7.99
C MET A 115 18.77 -21.47 7.20
N HIS A 116 18.35 -21.02 6.00
CA HIS A 116 17.30 -21.67 5.19
C HIS A 116 15.96 -21.86 5.90
N GLU A 117 15.69 -21.06 6.92
CA GLU A 117 14.48 -21.12 7.75
C GLU A 117 13.98 -19.72 8.14
N LEU A 118 12.74 -19.66 8.61
CA LEU A 118 12.13 -18.46 9.15
C LEU A 118 12.66 -18.19 10.58
N VAL A 119 13.75 -17.42 10.67
CA VAL A 119 14.33 -17.02 11.96
C VAL A 119 13.45 -15.97 12.66
N LEU A 120 12.97 -16.30 13.87
CA LEU A 120 12.09 -15.45 14.67
C LEU A 120 12.85 -14.54 15.64
N GLU A 121 13.97 -15.01 16.17
CA GLU A 121 14.88 -14.27 17.04
C GLU A 121 16.30 -14.36 16.47
N ILE A 122 16.92 -13.21 16.20
CA ILE A 122 18.31 -13.17 15.72
C ILE A 122 19.27 -13.51 16.87
N GLU A 123 18.95 -13.06 18.09
CA GLU A 123 19.72 -13.36 19.31
C GLU A 123 18.78 -13.95 20.37
N PRO A 124 18.83 -15.28 20.62
CA PRO A 124 17.94 -15.95 21.55
C PRO A 124 17.94 -15.31 22.94
N GLY A 125 16.76 -15.06 23.49
CA GLY A 125 16.60 -14.58 24.87
C GLY A 125 16.81 -13.07 25.08
N LYS A 126 17.15 -12.30 24.04
CA LYS A 126 17.18 -10.83 24.15
C LYS A 126 15.81 -10.17 23.96
N GLY A 127 14.77 -10.94 23.62
CA GLY A 127 13.40 -10.42 23.47
C GLY A 127 13.23 -9.39 22.34
N VAL A 128 14.25 -9.19 21.51
CA VAL A 128 14.21 -8.32 20.32
C VAL A 128 13.53 -9.12 19.22
N GLY A 129 12.21 -9.23 19.33
CA GLY A 129 11.35 -10.03 18.46
C GLY A 129 11.35 -9.51 17.03
N THR A 130 12.38 -9.87 16.27
CA THR A 130 12.44 -9.67 14.82
C THR A 130 11.52 -10.62 14.05
N GLY A 131 10.60 -11.33 14.71
CA GLY A 131 9.58 -12.16 14.07
C GLY A 131 8.22 -11.47 13.94
N SER A 132 7.98 -10.35 14.62
CA SER A 132 6.61 -9.84 14.81
C SER A 132 5.93 -9.32 13.55
N TYR A 133 6.68 -8.82 12.57
CA TYR A 133 6.13 -8.37 11.28
C TYR A 133 5.97 -9.52 10.28
N PRO A 134 4.97 -9.45 9.38
CA PRO A 134 4.88 -10.37 8.26
C PRO A 134 6.19 -10.42 7.46
N PRO A 135 6.67 -11.61 7.06
CA PRO A 135 7.98 -11.77 6.46
C PRO A 135 8.04 -11.40 4.96
N THR A 136 7.01 -10.77 4.39
CA THR A 136 6.95 -10.45 2.95
C THR A 136 8.19 -9.73 2.42
N VAL A 137 8.56 -8.59 3.02
CA VAL A 137 9.72 -7.80 2.58
C VAL A 137 11.03 -8.60 2.71
N PRO A 138 11.38 -9.20 3.87
CA PRO A 138 12.62 -9.97 3.98
C PRO A 138 12.63 -11.23 3.12
N MET A 139 11.48 -11.85 2.83
CA MET A 139 11.40 -12.98 1.89
C MET A 139 11.68 -12.57 0.44
N PHE A 140 11.21 -11.40 0.00
CA PHE A 140 11.61 -10.88 -1.32
C PHE A 140 13.11 -10.66 -1.41
N LYS A 141 13.70 -10.07 -0.37
CA LYS A 141 15.16 -9.85 -0.29
C LYS A 141 15.92 -11.17 -0.31
N ALA A 142 15.47 -12.15 0.47
CA ALA A 142 16.05 -13.48 0.53
C ALA A 142 15.97 -14.17 -0.85
N TRP A 143 14.81 -14.08 -1.51
CA TRP A 143 14.64 -14.62 -2.86
C TRP A 143 15.62 -14.02 -3.87
N LEU A 144 15.73 -12.68 -3.93
CA LEU A 144 16.68 -12.01 -4.83
C LEU A 144 18.13 -12.36 -4.52
N THR A 145 18.47 -12.52 -3.24
CA THR A 145 19.80 -12.95 -2.80
C THR A 145 20.10 -14.39 -3.22
N LEU A 146 19.12 -15.31 -3.10
CA LEU A 146 19.25 -16.71 -3.51
C LEU A 146 19.37 -16.86 -5.04
N LEU A 147 18.73 -15.97 -5.81
CA LEU A 147 18.94 -15.90 -7.26
C LEU A 147 20.38 -15.51 -7.61
N ASN A 148 21.04 -14.69 -6.78
CA ASN A 148 22.45 -14.35 -6.87
C ASN A 148 23.39 -15.38 -6.21
N GLY A 149 23.01 -16.65 -6.23
CA GLY A 149 23.81 -17.73 -5.64
C GLY A 149 23.94 -17.66 -4.12
N GLY A 150 23.06 -16.92 -3.44
CA GLY A 150 23.11 -16.74 -1.98
C GLY A 150 24.07 -15.64 -1.51
N GLN A 151 24.76 -14.96 -2.44
CA GLN A 151 25.66 -13.84 -2.10
C GLN A 151 24.87 -12.55 -1.95
N TRP A 152 24.99 -11.93 -0.77
CA TRP A 152 24.33 -10.66 -0.48
C TRP A 152 24.94 -9.52 -1.31
N HIS A 153 24.10 -8.85 -2.08
CA HIS A 153 24.45 -7.62 -2.80
C HIS A 153 23.40 -6.55 -2.48
N GLU A 154 23.80 -5.46 -1.84
CA GLU A 154 22.88 -4.41 -1.34
C GLU A 154 21.95 -3.90 -2.46
N GLY A 155 22.51 -3.49 -3.59
CA GLY A 155 21.71 -2.99 -4.72
C GLY A 155 20.66 -3.99 -5.22
N LEU A 156 20.97 -5.29 -5.25
CA LEU A 156 20.03 -6.30 -5.74
C LEU A 156 18.96 -6.61 -4.70
N ALA A 157 19.38 -6.82 -3.44
CA ALA A 157 18.47 -7.08 -2.33
C ALA A 157 17.63 -5.85 -1.96
N ASN A 158 18.00 -4.64 -2.40
CA ASN A 158 17.23 -3.41 -2.15
C ASN A 158 16.45 -2.93 -3.38
N ALA A 159 16.78 -3.41 -4.60
CA ALA A 159 16.15 -2.96 -5.87
C ALA A 159 14.62 -3.08 -5.89
N MET A 160 14.03 -4.05 -5.18
CA MET A 160 12.58 -4.18 -5.16
C MET A 160 11.86 -2.99 -4.50
N HIS A 161 12.52 -2.21 -3.65
CA HIS A 161 11.93 -0.98 -3.10
C HIS A 161 11.64 0.04 -4.20
N GLU A 162 12.60 0.22 -5.12
CA GLU A 162 12.41 1.08 -6.29
C GLU A 162 11.37 0.50 -7.25
N VAL A 163 11.36 -0.83 -7.46
CA VAL A 163 10.32 -1.49 -8.27
C VAL A 163 8.93 -1.24 -7.69
N TRP A 164 8.77 -1.29 -6.37
CA TRP A 164 7.51 -0.98 -5.69
C TRP A 164 7.12 0.50 -5.84
N TYR A 165 8.09 1.40 -5.74
CA TYR A 165 7.88 2.83 -5.97
C TYR A 165 7.42 3.13 -7.40
N VAL A 166 8.08 2.54 -8.41
CA VAL A 166 7.65 2.64 -9.82
C VAL A 166 6.23 2.07 -10.00
N CYS A 167 5.93 0.96 -9.32
CA CYS A 167 4.57 0.42 -9.28
C CYS A 167 3.55 1.41 -8.72
N ALA A 168 3.89 2.13 -7.65
CA ALA A 168 3.02 3.15 -7.05
C ALA A 168 2.74 4.29 -8.03
N LEU A 169 3.78 4.80 -8.70
CA LEU A 169 3.64 5.83 -9.74
C LEU A 169 2.75 5.34 -10.89
N ALA A 170 3.01 4.14 -11.41
CA ALA A 170 2.26 3.57 -12.52
C ALA A 170 0.78 3.33 -12.15
N LEU A 171 0.51 2.79 -10.97
CA LEU A 171 -0.86 2.52 -10.52
C LEU A 171 -1.62 3.83 -10.28
N LEU A 172 -0.98 4.83 -9.69
CA LEU A 172 -1.58 6.15 -9.53
C LEU A 172 -1.91 6.77 -10.90
N PHE A 173 -0.96 6.73 -11.84
CA PHE A 173 -1.16 7.21 -13.20
C PHE A 173 -2.37 6.55 -13.86
N PHE A 174 -2.45 5.22 -13.85
CA PHE A 174 -3.56 4.51 -14.51
C PHE A 174 -4.90 4.69 -13.78
N ALA A 175 -4.90 4.79 -12.45
CA ALA A 175 -6.10 5.10 -11.67
C ALA A 175 -6.64 6.49 -12.01
N LEU A 176 -5.78 7.50 -12.06
CA LEU A 176 -6.15 8.87 -12.44
C LEU A 176 -6.54 8.98 -13.91
N LYS A 177 -5.81 8.33 -14.82
CA LYS A 177 -6.06 8.38 -16.27
C LYS A 177 -7.48 7.92 -16.60
N ARG A 178 -8.00 6.94 -15.87
CA ARG A 178 -9.39 6.46 -15.99
C ARG A 178 -10.45 7.50 -15.62
N MET A 179 -10.05 8.63 -15.02
CA MET A 179 -10.97 9.65 -14.52
C MET A 179 -10.78 11.02 -15.14
N THR A 180 -9.55 11.52 -15.13
CA THR A 180 -9.24 12.93 -15.35
C THR A 180 -8.54 13.15 -16.70
N GLY A 181 -8.28 12.08 -17.43
CA GLY A 181 -7.48 12.10 -18.66
C GLY A 181 -5.97 12.10 -18.40
N THR A 182 -5.19 12.11 -19.48
CA THR A 182 -3.74 11.91 -19.42
C THR A 182 -3.01 13.08 -18.76
N GLY A 183 -3.41 14.33 -19.02
CA GLY A 183 -2.72 15.50 -18.46
C GLY A 183 -2.75 15.53 -16.93
N TRP A 184 -3.94 15.43 -16.35
CA TRP A 184 -4.12 15.39 -14.90
C TRP A 184 -3.53 14.13 -14.26
N ALA A 185 -3.55 12.99 -14.96
CA ALA A 185 -2.86 11.79 -14.48
C ALA A 185 -1.34 12.00 -14.36
N ILE A 186 -0.72 12.71 -15.31
CA ILE A 186 0.71 13.04 -15.24
C ILE A 186 0.98 14.02 -14.12
N ILE A 187 0.16 15.06 -13.95
CA ILE A 187 0.27 16.01 -12.84
C ILE A 187 0.21 15.28 -11.50
N GLY A 188 -0.81 14.44 -11.27
CA GLY A 188 -0.93 13.67 -10.03
C GLY A 188 0.26 12.72 -9.79
N THR A 189 0.73 12.04 -10.84
CA THR A 189 1.91 11.17 -10.74
C THR A 189 3.17 11.97 -10.41
N TYR A 190 3.33 13.15 -11.01
CA TYR A 190 4.42 14.05 -10.71
C TYR A 190 4.36 14.54 -9.26
N ILE A 191 3.18 14.94 -8.76
CA ILE A 191 2.97 15.33 -7.35
C ILE A 191 3.45 14.21 -6.44
N LEU A 192 3.06 12.96 -6.68
CA LEU A 192 3.52 11.81 -5.87
C LEU A 192 5.06 11.67 -5.91
N SER A 193 5.65 11.77 -7.10
CA SER A 193 7.11 11.68 -7.26
C SER A 193 7.87 12.89 -6.70
N ALA A 194 7.18 14.01 -6.48
CA ALA A 194 7.75 15.25 -6.00
C ALA A 194 7.85 15.30 -4.48
N ILE A 195 7.12 14.44 -3.75
CA ILE A 195 7.13 14.38 -2.29
C ILE A 195 8.48 13.79 -1.84
N PRO A 196 9.34 14.58 -1.17
CA PRO A 196 10.70 14.13 -0.83
C PRO A 196 10.71 12.87 0.02
N LEU A 197 9.88 12.83 1.07
CA LEU A 197 9.89 11.72 2.02
C LEU A 197 9.33 10.42 1.41
N TYR A 198 8.27 10.53 0.59
CA TYR A 198 7.74 9.37 -0.14
C TYR A 198 8.75 8.80 -1.15
N THR A 199 9.47 9.69 -1.85
CA THR A 199 10.54 9.31 -2.77
C THR A 199 11.68 8.63 -2.03
N MET A 200 12.11 9.19 -0.89
CA MET A 200 13.16 8.58 -0.06
C MET A 200 12.77 7.17 0.41
N HIS A 201 11.52 6.92 0.77
CA HIS A 201 11.03 5.57 1.12
C HIS A 201 10.92 4.61 -0.07
N GLY A 202 10.97 5.10 -1.31
CA GLY A 202 11.14 4.28 -2.51
C GLY A 202 12.61 3.98 -2.85
N MET A 203 13.54 4.82 -2.39
CA MET A 203 14.98 4.77 -2.70
C MET A 203 15.85 4.34 -1.52
N VAL A 204 15.23 4.02 -0.40
CA VAL A 204 15.84 3.43 0.79
C VAL A 204 15.02 2.21 1.14
N ALA A 205 15.65 1.20 1.74
CA ALA A 205 15.04 -0.11 1.93
C ALA A 205 13.97 -0.19 3.04
N TYR A 206 13.06 0.78 3.14
CA TYR A 206 11.96 0.83 4.10
C TYR A 206 10.74 0.01 3.68
N GLY A 207 10.12 -0.71 4.62
CA GLY A 207 8.88 -1.45 4.37
C GLY A 207 7.63 -0.58 4.15
N ASP A 208 7.65 0.71 4.45
CA ASP A 208 6.45 1.57 4.42
C ASP A 208 5.92 1.81 2.99
N GLY A 209 6.79 1.81 1.98
CA GLY A 209 6.39 1.88 0.57
C GLY A 209 5.57 0.66 0.12
N PHE A 210 5.91 -0.53 0.63
CA PHE A 210 5.16 -1.76 0.38
C PHE A 210 3.73 -1.67 0.91
N LEU A 211 3.58 -1.24 2.17
CA LEU A 211 2.29 -1.06 2.80
C LEU A 211 1.47 0.02 2.08
N SER A 212 2.08 1.17 1.79
CA SER A 212 1.46 2.29 1.06
C SER A 212 0.84 1.86 -0.27
N LEU A 213 1.55 1.04 -1.05
CA LEU A 213 1.06 0.54 -2.33
C LEU A 213 -0.16 -0.38 -2.20
N HIS A 214 -0.17 -1.26 -1.20
CA HIS A 214 -1.31 -2.17 -0.97
C HIS A 214 -2.54 -1.40 -0.48
N ILE A 215 -2.35 -0.42 0.41
CA ILE A 215 -3.42 0.49 0.85
C ILE A 215 -3.98 1.25 -0.33
N PHE A 216 -3.12 1.89 -1.13
CA PHE A 216 -3.52 2.64 -2.30
C PHE A 216 -4.34 1.78 -3.26
N LEU A 217 -3.89 0.56 -3.54
CA LEU A 217 -4.63 -0.32 -4.43
C LEU A 217 -5.99 -0.70 -3.83
N ALA A 218 -6.06 -1.12 -2.57
CA ALA A 218 -7.34 -1.48 -1.94
C ALA A 218 -8.32 -0.31 -1.98
N VAL A 219 -7.90 0.87 -1.53
CA VAL A 219 -8.76 2.06 -1.45
C VAL A 219 -9.16 2.56 -2.85
N SER A 220 -8.24 2.57 -3.81
CA SER A 220 -8.55 2.98 -5.20
C SER A 220 -9.50 1.99 -5.90
N LEU A 221 -9.37 0.68 -5.66
CA LEU A 221 -10.29 -0.33 -6.20
C LEU A 221 -11.68 -0.21 -5.58
N LEU A 222 -11.80 0.05 -4.27
CA LEU A 222 -13.08 0.35 -3.64
C LEU A 222 -13.70 1.61 -4.26
N PHE A 223 -12.91 2.67 -4.41
CA PHE A 223 -13.33 3.90 -5.06
C PHE A 223 -13.86 3.66 -6.48
N HIS A 224 -13.17 2.85 -7.29
CA HIS A 224 -13.64 2.49 -8.63
C HIS A 224 -14.88 1.58 -8.61
N ALA A 225 -15.01 0.68 -7.63
CA ALA A 225 -16.22 -0.12 -7.45
C ALA A 225 -17.46 0.75 -7.16
N VAL A 226 -17.31 1.81 -6.35
CA VAL A 226 -18.38 2.77 -6.06
C VAL A 226 -18.82 3.54 -7.31
N ARG A 227 -17.88 3.82 -8.22
CA ARG A 227 -18.14 4.56 -9.46
C ARG A 227 -18.63 3.71 -10.64
N SER A 228 -18.51 2.39 -10.53
CA SER A 228 -18.84 1.48 -11.63
C SER A 228 -20.31 1.60 -12.00
N ALA A 229 -20.59 1.73 -13.30
CA ALA A 229 -21.96 1.84 -13.80
C ALA A 229 -22.67 0.48 -13.86
N THR A 230 -21.90 -0.58 -14.10
CA THR A 230 -22.42 -1.95 -14.28
C THR A 230 -22.14 -2.82 -13.05
N THR A 231 -22.97 -3.84 -12.83
CA THR A 231 -22.80 -4.80 -11.74
C THR A 231 -21.57 -5.68 -11.95
N GLU A 232 -21.24 -5.99 -13.20
CA GLU A 232 -20.11 -6.82 -13.60
C GLU A 232 -18.78 -6.12 -13.29
N GLU A 233 -18.65 -4.86 -13.71
CA GLU A 233 -17.47 -4.03 -13.45
C GLU A 233 -17.26 -3.83 -11.95
N ARG A 234 -18.34 -3.44 -11.24
CA ARG A 234 -18.36 -3.30 -9.79
C ARG A 234 -17.88 -4.58 -9.10
N SER A 235 -18.42 -5.73 -9.51
CA SER A 235 -18.02 -7.03 -8.97
C SER A 235 -16.56 -7.37 -9.26
N ALA A 236 -16.04 -6.99 -10.42
CA ALA A 236 -14.63 -7.18 -10.75
C ALA A 236 -13.72 -6.35 -9.83
N PHE A 237 -14.05 -5.08 -9.62
CA PHE A 237 -13.31 -4.22 -8.69
C PHE A 237 -13.38 -4.74 -7.25
N VAL A 238 -14.54 -5.22 -6.78
CA VAL A 238 -14.67 -5.81 -5.43
C VAL A 238 -13.82 -7.07 -5.29
N ARG A 239 -13.73 -7.94 -6.31
CA ARG A 239 -12.86 -9.12 -6.27
C ARG A 239 -11.37 -8.74 -6.21
N LEU A 240 -10.97 -7.74 -6.99
CA LEU A 240 -9.59 -7.22 -6.94
C LEU A 240 -9.29 -6.55 -5.59
N LEU A 241 -10.26 -5.80 -5.04
CA LEU A 241 -10.19 -5.21 -3.70
C LEU A 241 -10.01 -6.31 -2.65
N ALA A 242 -10.82 -7.36 -2.70
CA ALA A 242 -10.72 -8.50 -1.78
C ALA A 242 -9.31 -9.09 -1.78
N PHE A 243 -8.73 -9.27 -2.97
CA PHE A 243 -7.36 -9.78 -3.11
C PHE A 243 -6.30 -8.79 -2.58
N ALA A 244 -6.43 -7.50 -2.88
CA ALA A 244 -5.51 -6.47 -2.38
C ALA A 244 -5.59 -6.33 -0.86
N ALA A 245 -6.80 -6.31 -0.28
CA ALA A 245 -7.04 -6.21 1.16
C ALA A 245 -6.60 -7.47 1.92
N ALA A 246 -6.72 -8.66 1.31
CA ALA A 246 -6.21 -9.89 1.90
C ALA A 246 -4.68 -9.85 2.03
N LEU A 247 -3.98 -9.50 0.94
CA LEU A 247 -2.51 -9.44 0.95
C LEU A 247 -1.95 -8.27 1.75
N LEU A 248 -2.71 -7.17 1.89
CA LEU A 248 -2.38 -6.03 2.73
C LEU A 248 -2.03 -6.45 4.18
N VAL A 249 -2.79 -7.39 4.75
CA VAL A 249 -2.56 -7.94 6.10
C VAL A 249 -1.17 -8.56 6.25
N PHE A 250 -0.64 -9.15 5.17
CA PHE A 250 0.64 -9.84 5.16
C PHE A 250 1.82 -8.93 4.79
N THR A 251 1.62 -7.60 4.79
CA THR A 251 2.71 -6.64 4.50
C THR A 251 3.32 -6.03 5.76
N LYS A 252 2.48 -5.59 6.70
CA LYS A 252 2.86 -4.95 7.97
C LYS A 252 1.75 -5.13 8.99
N ASN A 253 2.04 -5.07 10.29
CA ASN A 253 1.01 -5.26 11.33
C ASN A 253 0.05 -4.08 11.42
N GLU A 254 0.52 -2.87 11.11
CA GLU A 254 -0.26 -1.63 11.05
C GLU A 254 -1.43 -1.76 10.07
N ALA A 255 -1.30 -2.61 9.05
CA ALA A 255 -2.39 -2.95 8.15
C ALA A 255 -3.63 -3.45 8.89
N ILE A 256 -3.45 -4.34 9.87
CA ILE A 256 -4.54 -5.02 10.57
C ILE A 256 -5.31 -4.05 11.46
N LEU A 257 -4.58 -3.19 12.20
CA LEU A 257 -5.17 -2.32 13.21
C LEU A 257 -5.58 -0.95 12.67
N LEU A 258 -4.78 -0.35 11.78
CA LEU A 258 -4.97 1.04 11.38
C LEU A 258 -5.67 1.18 10.03
N HIS A 259 -5.47 0.25 9.09
CA HIS A 259 -5.86 0.46 7.69
C HIS A 259 -7.01 -0.43 7.23
N LEU A 260 -7.02 -1.70 7.63
CA LEU A 260 -8.08 -2.63 7.27
C LEU A 260 -9.45 -2.22 7.85
N PRO A 261 -9.57 -1.78 9.12
CA PRO A 261 -10.87 -1.41 9.67
C PRO A 261 -11.53 -0.24 8.94
N PRO A 262 -10.83 0.88 8.61
CA PRO A 262 -11.42 1.92 7.75
C PRO A 262 -11.83 1.43 6.36
N ILE A 263 -11.06 0.54 5.72
CA ILE A 263 -11.45 -0.04 4.41
C ILE A 263 -12.74 -0.84 4.54
N VAL A 264 -12.86 -1.69 5.56
CA VAL A 264 -14.06 -2.50 5.82
C VAL A 264 -15.24 -1.60 6.14
N LEU A 265 -15.05 -0.58 6.99
CA LEU A 265 -16.11 0.37 7.32
C LEU A 265 -16.65 1.07 6.07
N LEU A 266 -15.77 1.61 5.21
CA LEU A 266 -16.18 2.29 3.98
C LEU A 266 -16.87 1.35 3.00
N LEU A 267 -16.41 0.10 2.90
CA LEU A 267 -17.07 -0.94 2.11
C LEU A 267 -18.50 -1.20 2.63
N LEU A 268 -18.68 -1.39 3.94
CA LEU A 268 -19.98 -1.65 4.54
C LEU A 268 -20.93 -0.46 4.40
N LEU A 269 -20.44 0.76 4.62
CA LEU A 269 -21.22 1.98 4.42
C LEU A 269 -21.69 2.11 2.98
N TRP A 270 -20.80 1.89 2.01
CA TRP A 270 -21.15 1.94 0.60
C TRP A 270 -22.14 0.84 0.19
N LEU A 271 -21.96 -0.40 0.66
CA LEU A 271 -22.87 -1.50 0.39
C LEU A 271 -24.26 -1.22 0.98
N GLY A 272 -24.32 -0.77 2.23
CA GLY A 272 -25.57 -0.40 2.89
C GLY A 272 -26.30 0.72 2.14
N GLN A 273 -25.59 1.78 1.78
CA GLN A 273 -26.16 2.88 1.00
C GLN A 273 -26.62 2.43 -0.39
N SER A 274 -25.87 1.54 -1.04
CA SER A 274 -26.23 1.00 -2.36
C SER A 274 -27.50 0.16 -2.30
N VAL A 275 -27.70 -0.59 -1.22
CA VAL A 275 -28.93 -1.36 -0.99
C VAL A 275 -30.12 -0.43 -0.71
N VAL A 276 -29.95 0.55 0.18
CA VAL A 276 -31.01 1.54 0.50
C VAL A 276 -31.45 2.32 -0.74
N ASN A 277 -30.50 2.66 -1.62
CA ASN A 277 -30.78 3.38 -2.85
C ASN A 277 -31.19 2.49 -4.03
N ASN A 278 -31.51 1.21 -3.80
CA ASN A 278 -31.90 0.22 -4.82
C ASN A 278 -30.88 0.07 -5.98
N ARG A 279 -29.60 0.38 -5.75
CA ARG A 279 -28.51 0.16 -6.73
C ARG A 279 -27.93 -1.24 -6.68
N MET A 280 -28.27 -2.00 -5.64
CA MET A 280 -27.77 -3.34 -5.36
C MET A 280 -28.80 -4.10 -4.54
N THR A 281 -28.96 -5.39 -4.80
CA THR A 281 -29.79 -6.27 -3.97
C THR A 281 -29.06 -6.67 -2.68
N LYS A 282 -29.81 -7.06 -1.65
CA LYS A 282 -29.21 -7.58 -0.39
C LYS A 282 -28.33 -8.80 -0.63
N ALA A 283 -28.71 -9.68 -1.57
CA ALA A 283 -27.96 -10.87 -1.91
C ALA A 283 -26.60 -10.53 -2.57
N GLU A 284 -26.58 -9.55 -3.48
CA GLU A 284 -25.34 -9.04 -4.07
C GLU A 284 -24.42 -8.41 -3.02
N ALA A 285 -24.98 -7.59 -2.11
CA ALA A 285 -24.21 -7.00 -1.03
C ALA A 285 -23.59 -8.06 -0.11
N LEU A 286 -24.37 -9.08 0.28
CA LEU A 286 -23.87 -10.21 1.07
C LEU A 286 -22.77 -10.97 0.32
N LYS A 287 -22.94 -11.20 -0.99
CA LYS A 287 -21.91 -11.84 -1.81
C LYS A 287 -20.60 -11.04 -1.79
N HIS A 288 -20.65 -9.71 -1.85
CA HIS A 288 -19.46 -8.86 -1.75
C HIS A 288 -18.81 -8.93 -0.37
N ILE A 289 -19.60 -8.90 0.71
CA ILE A 289 -19.11 -9.07 2.08
C ILE A 289 -18.40 -10.42 2.23
N LEU A 290 -19.03 -11.51 1.78
CA LEU A 290 -18.44 -12.84 1.84
C LEU A 290 -17.17 -12.94 0.99
N THR A 291 -17.16 -12.34 -0.20
CA THR A 291 -15.97 -12.33 -1.08
C THR A 291 -14.78 -11.68 -0.39
N VAL A 292 -14.96 -10.48 0.19
CA VAL A 292 -13.89 -9.75 0.87
C VAL A 292 -13.52 -10.44 2.18
N GLY A 293 -14.51 -10.83 2.99
CA GLY A 293 -14.32 -11.48 4.28
C GLY A 293 -13.57 -12.81 4.16
N CYS A 294 -13.98 -13.69 3.23
CA CYS A 294 -13.30 -14.96 3.00
C CYS A 294 -11.87 -14.78 2.47
N ALA A 295 -11.64 -13.83 1.55
CA ALA A 295 -10.29 -13.56 1.04
C ALA A 295 -9.35 -13.05 2.14
N VAL A 296 -9.82 -12.08 2.94
CA VAL A 296 -9.05 -11.55 4.08
C VAL A 296 -8.80 -12.63 5.12
N ALA A 297 -9.81 -13.41 5.49
CA ALA A 297 -9.68 -14.50 6.46
C ALA A 297 -8.67 -15.56 6.00
N ALA A 298 -8.65 -15.88 4.70
CA ALA A 298 -7.72 -16.85 4.14
C ALA A 298 -6.24 -16.46 4.32
N VAL A 299 -5.92 -15.16 4.41
CA VAL A 299 -4.56 -14.67 4.65
C VAL A 299 -4.32 -14.34 6.13
N LEU A 300 -5.27 -13.65 6.75
CA LEU A 300 -5.18 -13.18 8.13
C LEU A 300 -5.13 -14.33 9.13
N LEU A 301 -6.00 -15.35 9.00
CA LEU A 301 -6.08 -16.41 10.00
C LEU A 301 -4.79 -17.25 10.08
N PRO A 302 -4.18 -17.71 8.97
CA PRO A 302 -2.90 -18.42 9.06
C PRO A 302 -1.78 -17.57 9.66
N TRP A 303 -1.74 -16.27 9.35
CA TRP A 303 -0.76 -15.36 9.93
C TRP A 303 -0.97 -15.17 11.44
N LEU A 304 -2.21 -14.90 11.88
CA LEU A 304 -2.51 -14.74 13.31
C LEU A 304 -2.28 -16.03 14.09
N PHE A 305 -2.63 -17.19 13.52
CA PHE A 305 -2.36 -18.48 14.12
C PHE A 305 -0.85 -18.71 14.27
N PHE A 306 -0.07 -18.43 13.22
CA PHE A 306 1.38 -18.51 13.28
C PHE A 306 1.96 -17.62 14.39
N LYS A 307 1.50 -16.37 14.49
CA LYS A 307 1.93 -15.46 15.56
C LYS A 307 1.60 -16.00 16.94
N TRP A 308 0.36 -16.45 17.13
CA TRP A 308 -0.10 -16.98 18.41
C TRP A 308 0.69 -18.22 18.83
N ALA A 309 0.89 -19.16 17.90
CA ALA A 309 1.64 -20.40 18.14
C ALA A 309 3.11 -20.15 18.51
N ASN A 310 3.68 -19.01 18.10
CA ASN A 310 5.08 -18.64 18.36
C ASN A 310 5.21 -17.49 19.39
N GLY A 311 4.14 -17.11 20.09
CA GLY A 311 4.18 -16.03 21.09
C GLY A 311 4.55 -14.64 20.53
N LEU A 312 4.34 -14.39 19.24
CA LEU A 312 4.74 -13.15 18.57
C LEU A 312 3.75 -12.01 18.86
N THR A 313 4.26 -10.81 19.15
CA THR A 313 3.44 -9.62 19.42
C THR A 313 3.11 -8.83 18.15
N PHE A 314 2.21 -7.85 18.22
CA PHE A 314 1.90 -6.96 17.08
C PHE A 314 2.94 -5.85 16.88
N GLY A 315 3.70 -5.51 17.92
CA GLY A 315 4.80 -4.54 17.85
C GLY A 315 6.15 -5.22 17.60
N ASN A 316 7.12 -4.46 17.12
CA ASN A 316 8.49 -4.96 16.89
C ASN A 316 9.33 -5.06 18.18
N ALA A 317 8.87 -4.51 19.30
CA ALA A 317 9.61 -4.50 20.57
C ALA A 317 8.76 -4.23 21.82
N LYS A 318 7.51 -3.78 21.67
CA LYS A 318 6.63 -3.44 22.80
C LYS A 318 5.32 -4.22 22.67
N GLY A 319 5.02 -5.02 23.70
CA GLY A 319 3.70 -5.62 23.85
C GLY A 319 2.63 -4.54 24.00
N ILE A 320 1.39 -4.87 23.65
CA ILE A 320 0.22 -4.00 23.87
C ILE A 320 -0.21 -4.02 25.36
N ALA A 321 0.30 -4.97 26.14
CA ALA A 321 0.04 -5.07 27.57
C ALA A 321 0.67 -3.90 28.33
N GLY A 322 -0.13 -3.20 29.14
CA GLY A 322 0.33 -2.06 29.95
C GLY A 322 0.31 -0.70 29.25
N LEU A 323 -0.61 -0.48 28.30
CA LEU A 323 -0.85 0.87 27.75
C LEU A 323 -1.40 1.79 28.85
N GLU A 324 -0.49 2.49 29.53
CA GLU A 324 -0.84 3.65 30.36
C GLU A 324 -1.34 4.76 29.44
N LEU A 325 -2.57 5.23 29.70
CA LEU A 325 -3.16 6.34 28.98
C LEU A 325 -2.72 7.65 29.62
N SER A 326 -1.81 8.38 28.97
CA SER A 326 -1.32 9.67 29.43
C SER A 326 -1.36 10.70 28.32
N TRP A 327 -1.86 11.90 28.61
CA TRP A 327 -1.86 13.01 27.66
C TRP A 327 -0.44 13.55 27.41
N HIS A 328 -0.07 13.75 26.15
CA HIS A 328 1.24 14.26 25.76
C HIS A 328 1.13 15.60 25.00
N GLU A 329 1.35 16.71 25.71
CA GLU A 329 1.12 18.08 25.21
C GLU A 329 1.89 18.44 23.92
N LYS A 330 3.11 17.92 23.75
CA LYS A 330 3.99 18.26 22.60
C LYS A 330 3.66 17.54 21.30
N VAL A 331 2.75 16.55 21.33
CA VAL A 331 2.48 15.71 20.16
C VAL A 331 1.79 16.50 19.05
N LEU A 332 0.78 17.31 19.38
CA LEU A 332 0.04 18.09 18.37
C LEU A 332 0.92 19.14 17.69
N SER A 333 1.74 19.86 18.45
CA SER A 333 2.65 20.86 17.88
C SER A 333 3.70 20.20 16.98
N THR A 334 4.24 19.04 17.37
CA THR A 334 5.21 18.31 16.54
C THR A 334 4.57 17.79 15.26
N ILE A 335 3.36 17.22 15.34
CA ILE A 335 2.59 16.79 14.17
C ILE A 335 2.34 17.96 13.22
N PHE A 336 1.97 19.14 13.76
CA PHE A 336 1.76 20.34 12.96
C PHE A 336 3.04 20.78 12.23
N VAL A 337 4.17 20.88 12.95
CA VAL A 337 5.46 21.25 12.37
C VAL A 337 5.86 20.26 11.27
N ASN A 338 5.79 18.96 11.56
CA ASN A 338 6.13 17.91 10.59
C ASN A 338 5.24 17.93 9.34
N THR A 339 3.94 18.19 9.51
CA THR A 339 2.98 18.15 8.39
C THR A 339 3.04 19.38 7.50
N PHE A 340 3.21 20.57 8.09
CA PHE A 340 3.01 21.84 7.38
C PHE A 340 4.26 22.69 7.21
N LEU A 341 5.22 22.58 8.12
CA LEU A 341 6.40 23.46 8.13
C LEU A 341 7.65 22.76 7.62
N GLU A 342 7.73 21.44 7.76
CA GLU A 342 8.79 20.66 7.16
C GLU A 342 8.58 20.46 5.66
N GLY A 343 9.66 20.55 4.90
CA GLY A 343 9.66 20.29 3.45
C GLY A 343 9.36 18.84 3.05
N ASN A 344 9.03 17.96 3.99
CA ASN A 344 8.80 16.53 3.78
C ASN A 344 7.61 16.24 2.85
N TRP A 345 6.60 17.11 2.86
CA TRP A 345 5.32 16.92 2.17
C TRP A 345 5.03 17.98 1.11
N SER A 346 5.94 18.94 0.92
CA SER A 346 5.72 20.13 0.10
C SER A 346 4.41 20.84 0.53
N ILE A 347 3.60 21.30 -0.43
CA ILE A 347 2.32 21.97 -0.16
C ILE A 347 1.13 21.00 -0.07
N LEU A 348 1.35 19.68 -0.17
CA LEU A 348 0.27 18.71 -0.35
C LEU A 348 -0.78 18.72 0.78
N PRO A 349 -0.40 18.71 2.07
CA PRO A 349 -1.39 18.70 3.15
C PRO A 349 -2.25 19.98 3.18
N GLY A 350 -1.61 21.14 3.03
CA GLY A 350 -2.32 22.43 2.95
C GLY A 350 -3.28 22.50 1.76
N MET A 351 -2.83 22.02 0.59
CA MET A 351 -3.66 21.96 -0.62
C MET A 351 -4.85 21.02 -0.46
N LEU A 352 -4.66 19.83 0.13
CA LEU A 352 -5.78 18.92 0.41
C LEU A 352 -6.80 19.58 1.35
N ILE A 353 -6.35 20.16 2.48
CA ILE A 353 -7.26 20.80 3.44
C ILE A 353 -8.04 21.94 2.79
N ALA A 354 -7.38 22.79 2.02
CA ALA A 354 -8.05 23.86 1.29
C ALA A 354 -9.14 23.30 0.36
N LEU A 355 -8.87 22.24 -0.38
CA LEU A 355 -9.85 21.61 -1.27
C LEU A 355 -11.00 20.94 -0.51
N LEU A 356 -10.74 20.32 0.65
CA LEU A 356 -11.80 19.75 1.49
C LEU A 356 -12.76 20.83 2.01
N VAL A 357 -12.25 22.03 2.34
CA VAL A 357 -13.03 23.17 2.80
C VAL A 357 -13.77 23.86 1.64
N LEU A 358 -13.11 24.04 0.50
CA LEU A 358 -13.67 24.75 -0.67
C LEU A 358 -14.64 23.88 -1.49
N ARG A 359 -14.45 22.56 -1.52
CA ARG A 359 -15.26 21.61 -2.30
C ARG A 359 -15.83 20.47 -1.44
N PRO A 360 -16.54 20.76 -0.34
CA PRO A 360 -17.01 19.72 0.59
C PRO A 360 -18.00 18.77 -0.06
N ARG A 361 -18.85 19.25 -0.98
CA ARG A 361 -19.80 18.41 -1.71
C ARG A 361 -19.10 17.39 -2.59
N ASP A 362 -18.06 17.78 -3.30
CA ASP A 362 -17.27 16.83 -4.08
C ASP A 362 -16.48 15.87 -3.20
N ALA A 363 -15.90 16.37 -2.12
CA ALA A 363 -15.08 15.57 -1.23
C ALA A 363 -15.87 14.52 -0.45
N PHE A 364 -17.10 14.84 -0.01
CA PHE A 364 -17.85 14.02 0.96
C PHE A 364 -19.19 13.49 0.44
N LEU A 365 -19.79 14.11 -0.57
CA LEU A 365 -21.08 13.66 -1.14
C LEU A 365 -20.92 13.01 -2.52
N SER A 366 -19.69 12.82 -2.98
CA SER A 366 -19.37 12.10 -4.21
C SER A 366 -18.56 10.83 -3.92
N PRO A 367 -18.32 9.95 -4.91
CA PRO A 367 -17.48 8.77 -4.73
C PRO A 367 -16.07 9.06 -4.18
N VAL A 368 -15.57 10.30 -4.31
CA VAL A 368 -14.30 10.75 -3.71
C VAL A 368 -14.28 10.58 -2.18
N PHE A 369 -15.46 10.50 -1.54
CA PHE A 369 -15.60 10.17 -0.12
C PHE A 369 -14.84 8.91 0.29
N ILE A 370 -14.68 7.92 -0.59
CA ILE A 370 -13.87 6.73 -0.27
C ILE A 370 -12.41 7.11 0.01
N LEU A 371 -11.84 8.03 -0.77
CA LEU A 371 -10.44 8.45 -0.60
C LEU A 371 -10.29 9.37 0.62
N THR A 372 -11.16 10.38 0.72
CA THR A 372 -11.11 11.39 1.80
C THR A 372 -11.54 10.82 3.14
N GLY A 373 -12.60 10.01 3.16
CA GLY A 373 -13.07 9.29 4.33
C GLY A 373 -12.04 8.29 4.85
N PHE A 374 -11.33 7.57 3.96
CA PHE A 374 -10.24 6.69 4.39
C PHE A 374 -9.10 7.47 5.05
N PHE A 375 -8.63 8.53 4.37
CA PHE A 375 -7.60 9.41 4.92
C PHE A 375 -7.98 9.96 6.30
N LEU A 376 -9.17 10.55 6.44
CA LEU A 376 -9.63 11.11 7.70
C LEU A 376 -9.79 10.04 8.79
N ALA A 377 -10.36 8.89 8.46
CA ALA A 377 -10.53 7.80 9.42
C ALA A 377 -9.17 7.31 9.97
N VAL A 378 -8.15 7.17 9.12
CA VAL A 378 -6.81 6.76 9.57
C VAL A 378 -6.15 7.85 10.42
N ILE A 379 -6.20 9.13 10.00
CA ILE A 379 -5.61 10.22 10.78
C ILE A 379 -6.29 10.37 12.14
N ILE A 380 -7.62 10.40 12.16
CA ILE A 380 -8.40 10.51 13.40
C ILE A 380 -8.18 9.28 14.29
N GLY A 381 -8.04 8.08 13.71
CA GLY A 381 -7.75 6.87 14.48
C GLY A 381 -6.33 6.83 15.05
N GLN A 382 -5.34 7.37 14.32
CA GLN A 382 -3.94 7.41 14.76
C GLN A 382 -3.67 8.49 15.81
N LEU A 383 -4.38 9.62 15.77
CA LEU A 383 -4.14 10.73 16.68
C LEU A 383 -4.26 10.35 18.17
N PRO A 384 -5.33 9.68 18.64
CA PRO A 384 -5.44 9.21 20.02
C PRO A 384 -4.29 8.27 20.42
N ILE A 385 -3.80 7.44 19.50
CA ILE A 385 -2.68 6.54 19.76
C ILE A 385 -1.43 7.34 20.10
N TYR A 386 -1.12 8.39 19.34
CA TYR A 386 0.04 9.25 19.64
C TYR A 386 -0.19 10.18 20.83
N LEU A 387 -1.41 10.66 21.04
CA LEU A 387 -1.71 11.63 22.11
C LEU A 387 -1.81 11.00 23.48
N LEU A 388 -2.22 9.73 23.55
CA LEU A 388 -2.59 9.07 24.80
C LEU A 388 -1.68 7.89 25.16
N THR A 389 -0.70 7.50 24.35
CA THR A 389 0.13 6.32 24.64
C THR A 389 1.62 6.64 24.56
N ALA A 390 2.45 5.72 25.05
CA ALA A 390 3.90 5.79 24.94
C ALA A 390 4.43 5.92 23.49
N LEU A 391 3.60 5.72 22.46
CA LEU A 391 3.94 6.01 21.06
C LEU A 391 4.05 7.53 20.79
N ALA A 392 3.70 8.40 21.73
CA ALA A 392 3.98 9.83 21.68
C ALA A 392 5.45 10.13 21.36
N VAL A 393 6.40 9.34 21.86
CA VAL A 393 7.83 9.49 21.59
C VAL A 393 8.13 9.36 20.09
N GLU A 394 7.47 8.42 19.40
CA GLU A 394 7.64 8.24 17.95
C GLU A 394 7.05 9.41 17.15
N ALA A 395 6.00 10.06 17.65
CA ALA A 395 5.47 11.27 17.04
C ALA A 395 6.37 12.49 17.31
N VAL A 396 6.88 12.64 18.53
CA VAL A 396 7.79 13.72 18.92
C VAL A 396 9.13 13.63 18.18
N ASN A 397 9.64 12.42 17.97
CA ASN A 397 10.84 12.18 17.17
C ASN A 397 10.57 12.16 15.66
N GLN A 398 9.33 12.42 15.25
CA GLN A 398 8.90 12.49 13.84
C GLN A 398 9.06 11.18 13.04
N THR A 399 9.37 10.07 13.71
CA THR A 399 9.59 8.76 13.08
C THR A 399 8.29 8.02 12.81
N GLY A 400 7.42 7.88 13.82
CA GLY A 400 6.19 7.10 13.71
C GLY A 400 5.11 7.81 12.88
N TYR A 401 4.87 9.09 13.18
CA TYR A 401 3.82 9.86 12.51
C TYR A 401 4.09 10.01 11.01
N ALA A 402 5.31 10.41 10.63
CA ALA A 402 5.66 10.60 9.22
C ALA A 402 5.53 9.30 8.43
N ARG A 403 5.95 8.15 8.98
CA ARG A 403 5.73 6.83 8.37
C ARG A 403 4.24 6.52 8.22
N GLY A 404 3.43 6.87 9.21
CA GLY A 404 1.97 6.80 9.14
C GLY A 404 1.39 7.55 7.93
N ILE A 405 1.89 8.76 7.65
CA ILE A 405 1.49 9.57 6.50
C ILE A 405 1.94 8.96 5.17
N ILE A 406 3.15 8.39 5.09
CA ILE A 406 3.68 7.72 3.87
C ILE A 406 2.74 6.62 3.38
N HIS A 407 2.10 5.89 4.29
CA HIS A 407 1.10 4.88 3.95
C HIS A 407 -0.10 5.45 3.19
N LEU A 408 -0.43 6.73 3.42
CA LEU A 408 -1.61 7.41 2.89
C LEU A 408 -1.30 8.28 1.67
N VAL A 409 -0.04 8.64 1.45
CA VAL A 409 0.37 9.62 0.43
C VAL A 409 -0.23 9.36 -0.96
N PRO A 410 -0.19 8.14 -1.55
CA PRO A 410 -0.80 7.94 -2.87
C PRO A 410 -2.32 8.15 -2.89
N VAL A 411 -3.02 7.83 -1.79
CA VAL A 411 -4.47 8.08 -1.65
C VAL A 411 -4.75 9.58 -1.55
N ILE A 412 -3.95 10.31 -0.75
CA ILE A 412 -3.99 11.77 -0.61
C ILE A 412 -3.79 12.41 -1.98
N VAL A 413 -2.74 12.03 -2.71
CA VAL A 413 -2.43 12.59 -4.04
C VAL A 413 -3.55 12.30 -5.04
N MET A 414 -4.13 11.09 -5.03
CA MET A 414 -5.27 10.77 -5.88
C MET A 414 -6.47 11.66 -5.56
N ALA A 415 -6.84 11.81 -4.29
CA ALA A 415 -7.94 12.65 -3.85
C ALA A 415 -7.73 14.12 -4.26
N THR A 416 -6.57 14.68 -3.94
CA THR A 416 -6.19 16.05 -4.28
C THR A 416 -6.25 16.29 -5.79
N THR A 417 -5.71 15.38 -6.60
CA THR A 417 -5.71 15.53 -8.07
C THR A 417 -7.13 15.51 -8.64
N ILE A 418 -8.00 14.63 -8.14
CA ILE A 418 -9.39 14.56 -8.59
C ILE A 418 -10.16 15.83 -8.22
N LEU A 419 -9.95 16.36 -7.00
CA LEU A 419 -10.62 17.58 -6.54
C LEU A 419 -10.16 18.81 -7.33
N LEU A 420 -8.85 18.93 -7.62
CA LEU A 420 -8.31 19.99 -8.48
C LEU A 420 -8.89 19.91 -9.89
N TRP A 421 -8.93 18.70 -10.48
CA TRP A 421 -9.52 18.51 -11.81
C TRP A 421 -10.99 18.92 -11.85
N LYS A 422 -11.79 18.50 -10.87
CA LYS A 422 -13.20 18.88 -10.78
C LYS A 422 -13.40 20.39 -10.63
N TRP A 423 -12.55 21.03 -9.82
CA TRP A 423 -12.60 22.49 -9.67
C TRP A 423 -12.32 23.18 -11.02
N TRP A 424 -11.26 22.75 -11.72
CA TRP A 424 -10.91 23.29 -13.04
C TRP A 424 -12.00 23.10 -14.10
N GLU A 425 -12.68 21.95 -14.14
CA GLU A 425 -13.79 21.74 -15.08
C GLU A 425 -15.00 22.62 -14.74
N SER A 426 -15.28 22.87 -13.46
CA SER A 426 -16.41 23.73 -13.07
C SER A 426 -16.24 25.22 -13.39
N GLU A 427 -15.04 25.68 -13.70
CA GLU A 427 -14.79 27.07 -14.13
C GLU A 427 -15.00 27.27 -15.65
N LYS A 428 -15.16 26.18 -16.41
CA LYS A 428 -15.42 26.23 -17.85
C LYS A 428 -16.91 26.23 -18.18
N GLU A 429 -17.74 25.76 -17.25
CA GLU A 429 -19.21 25.80 -17.31
C GLU A 429 -19.69 27.17 -16.81
#